data_AF-A0A1Y4EYY5-F1
#
_entry.id   AF-A0A1Y4EYY5-F1
#
_cell.length_a   1.000
_cell.length_b   1.000
_cell.length_c   1.000
_cell.angle_alpha   90.00
_cell.angle_beta   90.00
_cell.angle_gamma   90.00
#
_symmetry.space_group_name_H-M   'P 1'
#
loop_
_entity.id
_entity.type
_entity.pdbx_description
1 polymer ?
#
loop_
_entity_poly.entity_id
_entity_poly.type
_entity_poly.pdbx_seq_one_letter_code
_entity_poly.pdbx_strand_id
1 'polypeptide(L)' 'SKDTDRLFSMLPYQSLCFTGMKDRRGVYAVIGKDENRDKEVRRPRASIRKQLSETKQAQAPKKAPTRSKSNELEV' A
#
# COMPACT_ATOMS: atom_id res chain seq x y z
N SER A 1 18.22 9.98 -18.60
CA SER A 1 18.69 8.59 -18.40
C SER A 1 17.46 7.71 -18.40
N LYS A 2 17.40 6.58 -19.11
CA LYS A 2 16.14 5.80 -19.21
C LYS A 2 15.59 5.37 -17.84
N ASP A 3 16.48 5.17 -16.87
CA ASP A 3 16.09 4.75 -15.51
C ASP A 3 15.46 5.87 -14.69
N THR A 4 15.81 7.15 -14.94
CA THR A 4 15.24 8.27 -14.19
C THR A 4 13.78 8.49 -14.55
N ASP A 5 13.43 8.40 -15.83
CA ASP A 5 12.06 8.60 -16.30
C ASP A 5 11.14 7.47 -15.79
N ARG A 6 11.68 6.24 -15.75
CA ARG A 6 10.98 5.10 -15.15
C ARG A 6 10.75 5.27 -13.65
N LEU A 7 11.74 5.81 -12.91
CA LEU A 7 11.60 6.08 -11.48
C LEU A 7 10.55 7.15 -11.20
N PHE A 8 10.53 8.25 -11.96
CA PHE A 8 9.51 9.30 -11.80
C PHE A 8 8.10 8.77 -12.11
N SER A 9 7.98 7.87 -13.10
CA SER A 9 6.70 7.22 -13.43
C SER A 9 6.14 6.34 -12.30
N MET A 10 6.96 5.94 -11.32
CA MET A 10 6.51 5.18 -10.15
C MET A 10 5.99 6.06 -9.01
N LEU A 11 6.23 7.37 -9.08
CA LEU A 11 5.80 8.35 -8.10
C LEU A 11 4.42 8.92 -8.49
N PRO A 12 3.65 9.47 -7.54
CA PRO A 12 2.27 9.88 -7.80
C PRO A 12 2.11 11.12 -8.70
N TYR A 13 3.22 11.72 -9.13
CA TYR A 13 3.26 12.98 -9.85
C TYR A 13 3.96 12.81 -11.19
N GLN A 14 3.24 13.07 -12.28
CA GLN A 14 3.72 12.95 -13.65
C GLN A 14 4.71 14.06 -14.02
N SER A 15 4.53 15.26 -13.44
CA SER A 15 5.39 16.43 -13.69
C SER A 15 6.58 16.55 -12.73
N LEU A 16 6.82 15.51 -11.91
CA LEU A 16 7.90 15.51 -10.93
C LEU A 16 9.26 15.44 -11.61
N CYS A 17 10.12 16.43 -11.34
CA CYS A 17 11.46 16.50 -11.89
C CYS A 17 12.48 16.85 -10.80
N PHE A 18 13.71 16.35 -10.92
CA PHE A 18 14.81 16.80 -10.07
C PHE A 18 15.52 18.01 -10.68
N THR A 19 15.78 19.02 -9.86
CA THR A 19 16.49 20.24 -10.25
C THR A 19 17.51 20.62 -9.19
N GLY A 20 18.65 21.17 -9.63
CA GLY A 20 19.56 21.91 -8.76
C GLY A 20 19.07 23.34 -8.62
N MET A 21 19.12 23.91 -7.43
CA MET A 21 18.85 25.34 -7.20
C MET A 21 20.19 26.06 -7.06
N LYS A 22 20.41 27.11 -7.86
CA LYS A 22 21.73 27.76 -8.01
C LYS A 22 22.38 28.20 -6.69
N ASP A 23 21.57 28.59 -5.71
CA ASP A 23 22.04 29.13 -4.43
C ASP A 23 21.82 28.17 -3.25
N ARG A 24 21.42 26.92 -3.51
CA ARG A 24 21.21 25.93 -2.46
C ARG A 24 21.89 24.62 -2.79
N ARG A 25 22.62 24.09 -1.79
CA ARG A 25 23.22 22.76 -1.88
C ARG A 25 22.13 21.70 -1.75
N GLY A 26 21.98 20.86 -2.76
CA GLY A 26 21.08 19.72 -2.73
C GLY A 26 20.37 19.46 -4.04
N VAL A 27 19.75 18.28 -4.13
CA VAL A 27 18.83 17.92 -5.21
C VAL A 27 17.42 18.21 -4.73
N TYR A 28 16.69 19.01 -5.50
CA TYR A 28 15.32 19.38 -5.20
C TYR A 28 14.38 18.69 -6.17
N ALA A 29 13.19 18.34 -5.70
CA ALA A 29 12.12 17.88 -6.55
C ALA A 29 11.11 19.01 -6.76
N VAL A 30 10.71 19.23 -8.00
CA VAL A 30 9.70 20.23 -8.38
C VAL A 30 8.49 19.53 -8.99
N ILE A 31 7.30 20.04 -8.69
CA ILE A 31 6.02 19.55 -9.21
C ILE A 31 5.34 20.73 -9.91
N GLY A 32 4.79 20.48 -11.09
CA GLY A 32 4.02 21.45 -11.86
C GLY A 32 2.89 22.08 -11.03
N LYS A 33 2.52 23.31 -11.38
CA LYS A 33 1.46 24.05 -10.67
C LYS A 33 0.09 23.37 -10.85
N ASP A 34 -0.16 22.84 -12.04
CA ASP A 34 -1.46 22.32 -12.44
C ASP A 34 -1.68 20.85 -12.01
N GLU A 35 -0.67 20.23 -11.39
CA GLU A 35 -0.77 18.86 -10.90
C GLU A 35 -1.36 18.80 -9.48
N ASN A 36 -2.28 17.85 -9.26
CA ASN A 36 -2.89 17.64 -7.95
C ASN A 36 -1.86 17.15 -6.92
N ARG A 37 -1.62 17.96 -5.87
CA ARG A 37 -0.65 17.72 -4.79
C ARG A 37 -1.18 16.91 -3.62
N ASP A 38 -2.48 16.63 -3.58
CA ASP A 38 -3.11 15.85 -2.50
C ASP A 38 -2.67 14.38 -2.51
N LYS A 39 -2.04 13.94 -3.59
CA LYS A 39 -1.49 12.58 -3.70
C LYS A 39 -0.24 12.45 -2.83
N GLU A 40 -0.32 11.71 -1.75
CA GLU A 40 0.81 11.51 -0.85
C GLU A 40 1.96 10.79 -1.59
N VAL A 41 3.19 11.35 -1.54
CA VAL A 41 4.40 10.76 -2.16
C VAL A 41 4.68 9.36 -1.62
N ARG A 42 4.33 9.13 -0.36
CA ARG A 42 4.55 7.87 0.34
C ARG A 42 3.21 7.21 0.61
N ARG A 43 3.06 5.95 0.19
CA ARG A 43 1.92 5.14 0.60
C ARG A 43 1.90 5.01 2.12
N PRO A 44 0.75 5.25 2.79
CA PRO A 44 0.61 4.96 4.20
C PRO A 44 1.02 3.51 4.49
N ARG A 45 1.93 3.31 5.45
CA ARG A 45 2.29 1.95 5.86
C ARG A 45 1.07 1.32 6.53
N ALA A 46 0.65 0.15 6.04
CA ALA A 46 -0.33 -0.65 6.75
C ALA A 46 0.19 -0.94 8.16
N SER A 47 -0.68 -0.78 9.16
CA SER A 47 -0.27 -1.02 10.53
C SER A 47 -0.11 -2.51 10.79
N ILE A 48 0.96 -2.88 11.51
CA ILE A 48 1.24 -4.28 11.86
C ILE A 48 0.04 -4.89 12.60
N ARG A 49 -0.62 -4.12 13.47
CA ARG A 49 -1.84 -4.56 14.17
C ARG A 49 -2.98 -4.92 13.21
N LYS A 50 -3.26 -4.09 12.19
CA LYS A 50 -4.31 -4.38 11.18
C LYS A 50 -3.94 -5.61 10.35
N GLN A 51 -2.69 -5.69 9.90
CA GLN A 51 -2.18 -6.85 9.15
C GLN A 51 -2.35 -8.15 9.93
N LEU A 52 -1.99 -8.15 11.21
CA LEU A 52 -2.11 -9.33 12.06
C LEU A 52 -3.58 -9.70 12.36
N SER A 53 -4.48 -8.72 12.53
CA SER A 53 -5.91 -9.02 12.71
C SER A 53 -6.57 -9.56 11.43
N GLU A 54 -6.25 -9.00 10.27
CA GLU A 54 -6.76 -9.45 8.97
C GLU A 54 -6.22 -10.84 8.62
N THR A 55 -4.94 -11.11 8.89
CA THR A 55 -4.34 -12.45 8.68
C THR A 55 -5.00 -13.51 9.58
N LYS A 56 -5.33 -13.17 10.84
CA LYS A 56 -6.09 -14.06 11.74
C LYS A 56 -7.51 -14.33 11.22
N GLN A 57 -8.18 -13.35 10.61
CA GLN A 57 -9.49 -13.55 10.00
C GLN A 57 -9.41 -14.35 8.68
N ALA A 58 -8.35 -14.16 7.89
CA ALA A 58 -8.12 -14.88 6.64
C ALA A 58 -7.70 -16.34 6.84
N GLN A 59 -7.09 -16.69 7.98
CA GLN A 59 -6.77 -18.07 8.38
C GLN A 59 -7.88 -18.76 9.19
N ALA A 60 -8.94 -18.05 9.59
CA ALA A 60 -10.05 -18.68 10.29
C ALA A 60 -10.84 -19.55 9.29
N PRO A 61 -10.88 -20.89 9.45
CA PRO A 61 -11.74 -21.72 8.63
C PRO A 61 -13.17 -21.31 8.95
N LYS A 62 -13.92 -20.88 7.94
CA LYS A 62 -15.36 -20.63 8.06
C LYS A 62 -16.03 -21.95 8.45
N LYS A 63 -16.19 -22.19 9.75
CA LYS A 63 -16.95 -23.32 10.27
C LYS A 63 -18.41 -23.09 9.89
N ALA A 64 -18.90 -23.93 8.98
CA ALA A 64 -20.33 -24.06 8.72
C ALA A 64 -21.03 -24.60 10.00
N PRO A 65 -22.23 -24.12 10.35
CA PRO A 65 -22.96 -24.64 11.50
C PRO A 65 -23.75 -25.88 11.07
N THR A 66 -23.16 -27.07 11.16
CA THR A 66 -23.93 -28.32 11.03
C THR A 66 -24.40 -28.77 12.42
N ARG A 67 -25.68 -28.49 12.63
CA ARG A 67 -26.53 -28.84 13.77
C ARG A 67 -26.48 -30.35 14.07
N SER A 68 -26.45 -30.67 15.35
CA SER A 68 -26.39 -31.99 16.00
C SER A 68 -27.47 -32.99 15.59
N LYS A 69 -27.13 -34.28 15.55
CA LYS A 69 -28.00 -35.40 15.97
C LYS A 69 -27.14 -36.61 16.37
N SER A 70 -27.11 -36.90 17.67
CA SER A 70 -26.67 -38.17 18.25
C SER A 70 -27.74 -39.23 18.04
N ASN A 71 -27.35 -40.47 17.73
CA ASN A 71 -28.11 -41.67 18.10
C ASN A 71 -27.19 -42.91 18.14
N GLU A 72 -27.05 -43.42 19.36
CA GLU A 72 -26.97 -44.80 19.87
C GLU A 72 -26.82 -46.01 18.93
N LEU A 73 -26.07 -46.98 19.48
CA LEU A 73 -26.19 -48.45 19.44
C LEU A 73 -25.18 -49.27 18.62
N GLU A 74 -24.62 -50.22 19.36
CA GLU A 74 -23.59 -51.22 19.08
C GLU A 74 -24.01 -52.26 18.04
N VAL A 75 -23.04 -52.80 17.29
CA VAL A 75 -22.87 -54.23 16.93
C VAL A 75 -21.39 -54.52 16.75
#